data_AF-A0A973SIJ6-F1
#
_entry.id   AF-A0A973SIJ6-F1
#
_cell.length_a   1.000
_cell.length_b   1.000
_cell.length_c   1.000
_cell.angle_alpha   90.00
_cell.angle_beta   90.00
_cell.angle_gamma   90.00
#
_symmetry.space_group_name_H-M   'P 1'
#
loop_
_entity.id
_entity.type
_entity.pdbx_description
1 polymer ?
#
loop_
_entity_poly.entity_id
_entity_poly.type
_entity_poly.pdbx_seq_one_letter_code
_entity_poly.pdbx_strand_id
1 'polypeptide(L)' 'VPLIELGATAPLRSAALAGTGPAVLSVLAVAEDIAAGRLVEVPVAAVVALKRTLRAVWPKGRELSDAAGWLVRVARGRV' A
#
# COMPACT_ATOMS: atom_id res chain seq x y z
N VAL A 1 -22.28 1.35 -2.28
CA VAL A 1 -21.58 2.66 -2.42
C VAL A 1 -20.64 2.83 -1.25
N PRO A 2 -19.44 3.43 -1.42
CA PRO A 2 -18.50 3.63 -0.32
C PRO A 2 -19.03 4.65 0.69
N LEU A 3 -18.69 4.47 1.96
CA LEU A 3 -19.06 5.40 3.03
C LEU A 3 -18.30 6.73 2.91
N ILE A 4 -17.05 6.68 2.47
CA ILE A 4 -16.17 7.83 2.29
C ILE A 4 -15.12 7.54 1.21
N GLU A 5 -14.74 8.57 0.45
CA GLU A 5 -13.65 8.51 -0.53
C GLU A 5 -12.67 9.65 -0.26
N LEU A 6 -11.39 9.32 -0.05
CA LEU A 6 -10.34 10.29 0.28
C LEU A 6 -9.12 10.04 -0.63
N GLY A 7 -8.51 11.11 -1.12
CA GLY A 7 -7.40 11.05 -2.08
C GLY A 7 -6.03 10.68 -1.50
N ALA A 8 -5.95 10.26 -0.24
CA ALA A 8 -4.68 9.98 0.43
C ALA A 8 -4.80 8.85 1.48
N THR A 9 -3.66 8.19 1.74
CA THR A 9 -3.58 7.07 2.69
C THR A 9 -3.78 7.51 4.14
N ALA A 10 -3.18 8.64 4.55
CA ALA A 10 -3.20 9.06 5.96
C ALA A 10 -4.63 9.37 6.47
N PRO A 11 -5.48 10.11 5.74
CA PRO A 11 -6.88 10.32 6.16
C PRO A 11 -7.69 9.02 6.25
N LEU A 12 -7.51 8.08 5.31
CA LEU A 12 -8.19 6.77 5.35
C LEU A 12 -7.78 5.95 6.59
N ARG A 13 -6.48 5.95 6.91
CA ARG A 13 -5.95 5.30 8.11
C ARG A 13 -6.55 5.90 9.38
N SER A 14 -6.61 7.23 9.48
CA SER A 14 -7.21 7.91 10.64
C SER A 14 -8.71 7.61 10.78
N ALA A 15 -9.46 7.56 9.68
CA ALA A 15 -10.88 7.21 9.71
C ALA A 15 -11.12 5.78 10.20
N ALA A 16 -10.28 4.83 9.79
CA ALA A 16 -10.34 3.45 10.26
C ALA A 16 -10.02 3.34 11.76
N LEU A 17 -8.96 4.03 12.22
CA LEU A 17 -8.58 4.08 13.63
C LEU A 17 -9.68 4.73 14.50
N ALA A 18 -10.37 5.73 13.98
CA ALA A 18 -11.48 6.40 14.64
C ALA A 18 -12.79 5.59 14.61
N GLY A 19 -12.81 4.41 13.98
CA GLY A 19 -14.00 3.57 13.88
C GLY A 19 -15.08 4.10 12.93
N THR A 20 -14.75 5.07 12.06
CA THR A 20 -15.70 5.60 11.06
C THR A 20 -16.16 4.49 10.10
N GLY A 21 -15.29 3.55 9.78
CA GLY A 21 -15.58 2.38 8.96
C GLY A 21 -14.30 1.65 8.51
N PRO A 22 -14.42 0.47 7.88
CA PRO A 22 -13.28 -0.23 7.32
C PRO A 22 -12.64 0.56 6.17
N ALA A 23 -11.33 0.43 6.00
CA ALA A 23 -10.59 1.06 4.91
C ALA A 23 -9.74 0.03 4.16
N VAL A 24 -9.66 0.18 2.83
CA VAL A 24 -8.74 -0.61 1.99
C VAL A 24 -7.41 0.14 1.92
N LEU A 25 -6.40 -0.39 2.59
CA LEU A 25 -5.08 0.24 2.72
C LEU A 25 -3.98 -0.75 2.32
N SER A 26 -2.84 -0.22 1.88
CA SER A 26 -1.64 -1.04 1.70
C SER A 26 -1.19 -1.60 3.05
N VAL A 27 -1.04 -2.92 3.17
CA VAL A 27 -0.52 -3.57 4.39
C VAL A 27 0.80 -2.95 4.86
N LEU A 28 1.68 -2.59 3.93
CA LEU A 28 2.94 -1.89 4.24
C LEU A 28 2.76 -0.54 4.96
N ALA A 29 1.64 0.15 4.75
CA ALA A 29 1.37 1.46 5.34
C ALA A 29 0.74 1.37 6.75
N VAL A 30 0.24 0.20 7.14
CA VAL A 30 -0.47 -0.03 8.42
C VAL A 30 0.13 -1.19 9.21
N ALA A 31 1.27 -1.74 8.79
CA ALA A 31 1.88 -2.92 9.40
C ALA A 31 2.11 -2.74 10.91
N GLU A 32 2.55 -1.55 11.33
CA GLU A 32 2.76 -1.23 12.75
C GLU A 32 1.44 -1.16 13.53
N ASP A 33 0.37 -0.60 12.96
CA ASP A 33 -0.93 -0.56 13.63
C ASP A 33 -1.51 -1.96 13.80
N ILE A 34 -1.32 -2.83 12.81
CA ILE A 34 -1.74 -4.23 12.89
C ILE A 34 -0.92 -4.96 13.95
N ALA A 35 0.41 -4.81 13.94
CA ALA A 35 1.29 -5.42 14.94
C ALA A 35 0.98 -4.95 16.36
N ALA A 36 0.60 -3.68 16.52
CA ALA A 36 0.19 -3.10 17.81
C ALA A 36 -1.27 -3.36 18.17
N GLY A 37 -2.05 -4.04 17.33
CA GLY A 37 -3.48 -4.33 17.56
C GLY A 37 -4.40 -3.11 17.50
N ARG A 38 -3.92 -1.96 16.98
CA ARG A 38 -4.74 -0.74 16.77
C ARG A 38 -5.65 -0.88 15.57
N LEU A 39 -5.21 -1.62 14.55
CA LEU A 39 -6.01 -2.04 13.41
C LEU A 39 -6.00 -3.55 13.32
N VAL A 40 -7.04 -4.11 12.72
CA VAL A 40 -7.14 -5.54 12.41
C VAL A 40 -7.40 -5.73 10.92
N GLU A 41 -6.84 -6.79 10.34
CA GLU A 41 -7.16 -7.16 8.98
C GLU A 41 -8.56 -7.76 8.93
N VAL A 42 -9.43 -7.20 8.07
CA VAL A 42 -10.78 -7.71 7.86
C VAL A 42 -10.74 -8.80 6.79
N PRO A 43 -11.17 -10.04 7.08
CA PRO A 43 -11.18 -11.11 6.10
C PRO A 43 -12.07 -10.77 4.91
N VAL A 44 -11.54 -10.89 3.70
CA VAL A 44 -12.29 -10.74 2.45
C VAL A 44 -12.42 -12.09 1.74
N ALA A 45 -13.50 -12.29 1.00
CA ALA A 45 -13.70 -13.50 0.21
C ALA A 45 -12.53 -13.69 -0.79
N ALA A 46 -12.07 -14.92 -1.00
CA ALA A 46 -10.90 -15.22 -1.84
C ALA A 46 -11.07 -14.77 -3.31
N VAL A 47 -12.31 -14.62 -3.78
CA VAL A 47 -12.63 -14.05 -5.10
C VAL A 47 -12.23 -12.58 -5.24
N VAL A 48 -12.12 -11.85 -4.11
CA VAL A 48 -11.71 -10.45 -4.07
C VAL A 48 -10.18 -10.37 -4.02
N ALA A 49 -9.56 -10.32 -5.20
CA ALA A 49 -8.10 -10.22 -5.32
C ALA A 49 -7.61 -8.77 -5.10
N LEU A 50 -7.26 -8.42 -3.86
CA LEU A 50 -6.63 -7.13 -3.52
C LEU A 50 -5.12 -7.14 -3.80
N LYS A 51 -4.75 -7.28 -5.07
CA LYS A 51 -3.34 -7.26 -5.52
C LYS A 51 -3.06 -5.98 -6.31
N ARG A 52 -1.89 -5.36 -6.05
CA ARG A 52 -1.39 -4.24 -6.84
C ARG A 52 -0.09 -4.61 -7.55
N THR A 53 0.03 -4.20 -8.80
CA THR A 53 1.28 -4.31 -9.55
C THR A 53 2.00 -2.97 -9.48
N LEU A 54 3.13 -2.92 -8.77
CA LEU A 54 4.02 -1.75 -8.78
C LEU A 54 4.95 -1.84 -9.99
N ARG A 55 5.04 -0.75 -10.76
CA ARG A 55 5.87 -0.67 -11.96
C ARG A 55 6.91 0.43 -11.77
N ALA A 56 8.19 0.08 -11.90
CA ALA A 56 9.24 1.06 -12.07
C ALA A 56 9.19 1.58 -13.51
N VAL A 57 9.07 2.89 -13.70
CA VAL A 57 8.93 3.53 -15.01
C VAL A 57 9.95 4.64 -15.16
N TRP A 58 10.52 4.78 -16.36
CA TRP A 58 11.45 5.84 -16.74
C TRP A 58 11.30 6.15 -18.24
N PRO A 59 11.75 7.33 -18.72
CA PRO A 59 11.67 7.67 -20.13
C PRO A 59 12.35 6.64 -21.04
N LYS A 60 11.74 6.38 -22.21
CA LYS A 60 12.33 5.51 -23.23
C LYS A 60 13.71 6.03 -23.64
N GLY A 61 14.68 5.12 -23.78
CA GLY A 61 16.06 5.44 -24.15
C GLY A 61 16.92 5.97 -22.99
N ARG A 62 16.36 6.11 -21.78
CA ARG A 62 17.13 6.44 -20.59
C ARG A 62 17.62 5.18 -19.90
N GLU A 63 18.93 5.04 -19.78
CA GLU A 63 19.54 4.06 -18.88
C GLU A 63 19.46 4.56 -17.44
N LEU A 64 19.17 3.66 -16.51
CA LEU A 64 19.20 3.96 -15.08
C LEU A 64 20.66 4.04 -14.63
N SER A 65 20.98 5.02 -13.78
CA SER A 65 22.25 5.01 -13.06
C SER A 65 22.33 3.80 -12.13
N ASP A 66 23.54 3.44 -11.69
CA ASP A 66 23.73 2.33 -10.74
C ASP A 66 22.90 2.49 -9.48
N ALA A 67 22.84 3.71 -8.93
CA ALA A 67 22.03 4.03 -7.74
C ALA A 67 20.53 3.85 -8.00
N ALA A 68 20.03 4.29 -9.16
CA ALA A 68 18.62 4.10 -9.52
C ALA A 68 18.29 2.62 -9.79
N GLY A 69 19.19 1.89 -10.44
CA GLY A 69 19.07 0.45 -10.63
C GLY A 69 19.10 -0.32 -9.30
N TRP A 70 19.94 0.10 -8.36
CA TRP A 70 19.97 -0.44 -7.00
C TRP A 70 18.65 -0.20 -6.27
N LEU A 71 18.11 1.02 -6.31
CA LEU A 71 16.80 1.32 -5.72
C LEU A 71 15.69 0.42 -6.27
N VAL A 72 15.66 0.16 -7.58
CA VAL A 72 14.68 -0.76 -8.17
C VAL A 72 14.86 -2.19 -7.63
N ARG A 73 16.09 -2.67 -7.40
CA ARG A 73 16.32 -4.00 -6.79
C ARG A 73 15.81 -4.06 -5.35
N VAL A 74 16.07 -3.01 -4.56
CA VAL A 74 15.54 -2.87 -3.19
C VAL A 74 14.02 -2.89 -3.19
N ALA A 75 13.38 -2.08 -4.05
CA ALA A 75 11.93 -2.02 -4.14
C ALA A 75 11.28 -3.36 -4.60
N ARG A 76 12.03 -4.24 -5.28
CA ARG A 76 11.57 -5.58 -5.67
C ARG A 76 11.80 -6.65 -4.61
N GLY A 77 12.43 -6.32 -3.48
CA GLY A 77 12.83 -7.28 -2.46
C GLY A 77 13.92 -8.25 -2.94
N ARG A 78 14.81 -7.80 -3.83
CA ARG A 78 15.87 -8.63 -4.46
C ARG A 78 17.28 -8.14 -4.07
N VAL A 79 17.50 -7.95 -2.78
CA VAL A 79 18.76 -7.41 -2.25
C VAL A 79 19.55 -8.51 -1.56
#